data_AF-A0A1D3KZP0-F1
#
_entry.id   AF-A0A1D3KZP0-F1
#
_cell.length_a   1.000
_cell.length_b   1.000
_cell.length_c   1.000
_cell.angle_alpha   90.00
_cell.angle_beta   90.00
_cell.angle_gamma   90.00
#
_symmetry.space_group_name_H-M   'P 1'
#
loop_
_entity.id
_entity.type
_entity.pdbx_description
1 polymer ?
#
loop_
_entity_poly.entity_id
_entity_poly.type
_entity_poly.pdbx_seq_one_letter_code
_entity_poly.pdbx_strand_id
1 'polypeptide(L)'
;MRYLKCKECGGVYELKEGESPEDFDVCYCGGEIEYHLSRDELKERSEYVPSDEEIARRNTSNRNLILIIIVIAIFIFIVPTAIAALLIYRAYFSTAYSGAIIAVEHAVTGLTLIFSGIP
;
A
#
# COMPACT_ATOMS: atom_id res chain seq x y z
N MET A 1 -47.77 -8.39 16.36
CA MET A 1 -47.50 -9.52 15.45
C MET A 1 -46.36 -10.31 16.04
N ARG A 2 -46.45 -11.65 16.10
CA ARG A 2 -45.44 -12.54 16.71
C ARG A 2 -44.87 -13.45 15.63
N TYR A 3 -43.59 -13.82 15.74
CA TYR A 3 -42.87 -14.54 14.69
C TYR A 3 -42.11 -15.74 15.24
N LEU A 4 -41.99 -16.76 14.41
CA LEU A 4 -41.21 -17.97 14.65
C LEU A 4 -40.14 -18.07 13.56
N LYS A 5 -38.87 -18.24 13.94
CA LYS A 5 -37.74 -18.39 13.02
C LYS A 5 -37.06 -19.72 13.27
N CYS A 6 -36.90 -20.54 12.24
CA CYS A 6 -36.11 -21.76 12.35
C CYS A 6 -34.62 -21.41 12.36
N LYS A 7 -33.87 -21.97 13.31
CA LYS A 7 -32.41 -21.80 13.38
C LYS A 7 -31.66 -22.57 12.29
N GLU A 8 -32.24 -23.66 11.79
CA GLU A 8 -31.61 -24.51 10.76
C GLU A 8 -31.88 -24.04 9.34
N CYS A 9 -33.16 -23.90 8.95
CA CYS A 9 -33.51 -23.54 7.58
C CYS A 9 -33.67 -22.03 7.36
N GLY A 10 -33.71 -21.23 8.44
CA GLY A 10 -33.93 -19.79 8.37
C GLY A 10 -35.37 -19.39 7.99
N GLY A 11 -36.29 -20.35 7.88
CA GLY A 11 -37.69 -20.10 7.58
C GLY A 11 -38.37 -19.26 8.66
N VAL A 12 -39.20 -18.30 8.25
CA VAL A 12 -39.94 -17.41 9.15
C VAL A 12 -41.43 -17.66 8.98
N TYR A 13 -42.12 -17.89 10.09
CA TYR A 13 -43.58 -18.01 10.17
C TYR A 13 -44.16 -16.89 11.04
N GLU A 14 -45.22 -16.24 10.58
CA GLU A 14 -45.94 -15.23 11.34
C GLU A 14 -47.18 -15.87 11.99
N LEU A 15 -47.27 -15.78 13.31
CA LEU A 15 -48.39 -16.30 14.10
C LEU A 15 -49.64 -15.45 13.86
N LYS A 16 -50.75 -16.11 13.55
CA LYS A 16 -52.06 -15.47 13.42
C LYS A 16 -52.65 -15.12 14.78
N GLU A 17 -53.67 -14.28 14.79
CA GLU A 17 -54.41 -13.94 16.00
C GLU A 17 -55.06 -15.20 16.60
N GLY A 18 -54.71 -15.51 17.85
CA GLY A 18 -55.19 -16.70 18.56
C GLY A 18 -54.28 -17.93 18.51
N GLU A 19 -53.24 -17.94 17.67
CA GLU A 19 -52.23 -19.02 17.67
C GLU A 19 -51.26 -18.84 18.84
N SER A 20 -50.93 -19.93 19.55
CA SER A 20 -49.89 -19.91 20.60
C SER A 20 -48.54 -20.31 20.00
N PRO A 21 -47.43 -19.63 20.36
CA PRO A 21 -46.10 -20.09 19.96
C PRO A 21 -45.74 -21.49 20.53
N GLU A 22 -46.44 -21.93 21.58
CA GLU A 22 -46.28 -23.25 22.20
C GLU A 22 -46.85 -24.38 21.34
N ASP A 23 -47.69 -24.08 20.34
CA ASP A 23 -48.21 -25.08 19.40
C ASP A 23 -47.15 -25.55 18.39
N PHE A 24 -45.97 -24.91 18.38
CA PHE A 24 -44.92 -25.10 17.39
C PHE A 24 -43.58 -25.46 18.04
N ASP A 25 -43.37 -26.75 18.29
CA ASP A 25 -42.13 -27.26 18.90
C ASP A 25 -40.95 -27.37 17.92
N VAL A 26 -41.21 -27.83 16.69
CA VAL A 26 -40.16 -28.20 15.72
C VAL A 26 -40.55 -27.76 14.31
N CYS A 27 -39.57 -27.28 13.53
CA CYS A 27 -39.78 -26.91 12.13
C CYS A 27 -40.01 -28.15 11.26
N TYR A 28 -40.67 -28.01 10.11
CA TYR A 28 -40.85 -29.11 9.15
C TYR A 28 -39.52 -29.74 8.68
N CYS A 29 -38.39 -29.01 8.76
CA CYS A 29 -37.06 -29.53 8.47
C CYS A 29 -36.44 -30.37 9.60
N GLY A 30 -37.07 -30.43 10.78
CA GLY A 30 -36.52 -31.05 12.00
C GLY A 30 -35.79 -30.09 12.93
N GLY A 31 -35.65 -28.82 12.56
CA GLY A 31 -34.87 -27.83 13.30
C GLY A 31 -35.61 -27.13 14.43
N GLU A 32 -34.85 -26.65 15.41
CA GLU A 32 -35.35 -25.85 16.52
C GLU A 32 -35.91 -24.50 16.05
N ILE A 33 -37.03 -24.08 16.66
CA ILE A 33 -37.71 -22.82 16.37
C ILE A 33 -37.41 -21.81 17.49
N GLU A 34 -37.11 -20.58 17.10
CA GLU A 34 -36.93 -19.44 17.99
C GLU A 34 -38.09 -18.46 17.87
N TYR A 35 -38.55 -17.93 19.00
CA TYR A 35 -39.67 -17.01 19.09
C TYR A 35 -39.20 -15.54 19.14
N HIS A 36 -39.80 -14.71 18.30
CA HIS A 36 -39.49 -13.28 18.15
C HIS A 36 -40.78 -12.45 18.25
N LEU A 37 -40.76 -11.37 19.03
CA LEU A 37 -41.89 -10.48 19.26
C LEU A 37 -42.10 -9.48 18.12
N SER A 38 -41.09 -9.26 17.28
CA SER A 38 -41.18 -8.33 16.17
C SER A 38 -40.31 -8.74 14.97
N ARG A 39 -40.64 -8.19 13.80
CA ARG A 39 -39.85 -8.41 12.59
C ARG A 39 -38.46 -7.77 12.67
N ASP A 40 -38.27 -6.81 13.57
CA ASP A 40 -36.98 -6.16 13.78
C ASP A 40 -36.06 -7.00 14.67
N GLU A 41 -36.61 -7.85 15.55
CA GLU A 41 -35.82 -8.86 16.28
C GLU A 41 -35.33 -9.98 15.34
N LEU A 42 -36.11 -10.36 14.32
CA LEU A 42 -35.68 -11.31 13.29
C LEU A 42 -34.44 -10.83 12.52
N LYS A 43 -34.25 -9.51 12.44
CA LYS A 43 -33.08 -8.85 11.89
C LYS A 43 -31.99 -8.75 12.95
N GLU A 44 -31.64 -9.87 13.58
CA GLU A 44 -30.46 -9.88 14.43
C GLU A 44 -29.22 -9.62 13.55
N ARG A 45 -28.73 -8.38 13.67
CA ARG A 45 -27.47 -7.82 13.19
C ARG A 45 -27.05 -8.33 11.81
N SER A 46 -27.58 -7.71 10.73
CA SER A 46 -26.82 -7.68 9.49
C SER A 46 -25.45 -7.11 9.86
N GLU A 47 -24.41 -7.94 9.75
CA GLU A 47 -23.04 -7.48 9.77
C GLU A 47 -22.99 -6.23 8.90
N TYR A 48 -22.58 -5.11 9.47
CA TYR A 48 -22.45 -3.86 8.74
C TYR A 48 -21.43 -4.11 7.64
N VAL A 49 -21.93 -4.36 6.42
CA VAL A 49 -21.13 -4.41 5.20
C VAL A 49 -21.08 -2.96 4.71
N PRO A 50 -19.96 -2.25 4.89
CA PRO A 50 -19.85 -0.89 4.39
C PRO A 50 -20.09 -0.89 2.89
N SER A 51 -20.87 0.07 2.41
CA SER A 51 -21.19 0.21 0.99
C SER A 51 -19.92 0.20 0.13
N ASP A 52 -20.01 -0.38 -1.07
CA ASP A 52 -18.88 -0.47 -2.02
C ASP A 52 -18.22 0.91 -2.26
N GLU A 53 -18.99 1.99 -2.15
CA GLU A 53 -18.53 3.37 -2.26
C GLU A 53 -17.59 3.79 -1.10
N GLU A 54 -17.86 3.37 0.14
CA GLU A 54 -16.99 3.65 1.29
C GLU A 54 -15.68 2.87 1.23
N ILE A 55 -15.71 1.61 0.80
CA ILE A 55 -14.50 0.79 0.59
C ILE A 55 -13.63 1.43 -0.51
N ALA A 56 -14.24 1.87 -1.61
CA ALA A 56 -13.55 2.55 -2.71
C ALA A 56 -12.91 3.89 -2.27
N ARG A 57 -13.60 4.67 -1.42
CA ARG A 57 -13.05 5.92 -0.84
C ARG A 57 -11.83 5.65 0.05
N ARG A 58 -11.90 4.66 0.95
CA ARG A 58 -10.77 4.32 1.85
C ARG A 58 -9.54 3.84 1.08
N ASN A 59 -9.73 3.00 0.06
CA ASN A 59 -8.61 2.48 -0.74
C ASN A 59 -7.96 3.57 -1.61
N THR A 60 -8.76 4.48 -2.16
CA THR A 60 -8.25 5.57 -3.02
C THR A 60 -7.49 6.63 -2.22
N SER A 61 -7.91 6.92 -0.99
CA SER A 61 -7.21 7.83 -0.08
C SER A 61 -5.78 7.33 0.24
N ASN A 62 -5.62 6.03 0.51
CA ASN A 62 -4.33 5.48 0.94
C ASN A 62 -3.37 5.24 -0.23
N ARG A 63 -3.89 4.89 -1.42
CA ARG A 63 -3.07 4.65 -2.62
C ARG A 63 -2.30 5.89 -3.06
N ASN A 64 -2.94 7.07 -3.03
CA ASN A 64 -2.27 8.30 -3.46
C ASN A 64 -1.15 8.72 -2.49
N LEU A 65 -1.35 8.53 -1.19
CA LEU A 65 -0.33 8.81 -0.17
C LEU A 65 0.90 7.90 -0.32
N ILE A 66 0.67 6.60 -0.55
CA ILE A 66 1.74 5.62 -0.76
C ILE A 66 2.58 5.97 -1.99
N LEU A 67 1.94 6.35 -3.10
CA LEU A 67 2.64 6.76 -4.32
C LEU A 67 3.54 7.98 -4.08
N ILE A 68 3.09 8.98 -3.32
CA ILE A 68 3.89 10.16 -2.98
C ILE A 68 5.14 9.76 -2.17
N ILE A 69 5.00 8.88 -1.18
CA ILE A 69 6.11 8.41 -0.35
C ILE A 69 7.16 7.69 -1.20
N ILE A 70 6.74 6.83 -2.13
CA ILE A 70 7.63 6.10 -3.04
C ILE A 70 8.43 7.07 -3.91
N VAL A 71 7.76 8.06 -4.50
CA VAL A 71 8.43 9.07 -5.35
C VAL A 71 9.48 9.85 -4.55
N ILE A 72 9.13 10.31 -3.35
CA ILE A 72 10.06 11.03 -2.47
C ILE A 72 11.28 10.17 -2.12
N ALA A 73 11.06 8.90 -1.74
CA ALA A 73 12.14 7.98 -1.44
C ALA A 73 13.08 7.81 -2.65
N ILE A 74 12.54 7.65 -3.86
CA ILE A 74 13.31 7.55 -5.09
C ILE A 74 14.18 8.81 -5.30
N PHE A 75 13.64 10.01 -5.12
CA PHE A 75 14.44 11.24 -5.23
C PHE A 75 15.55 11.31 -4.17
N ILE A 76 15.26 10.90 -2.93
CA ILE A 76 16.24 10.87 -1.84
C ILE A 76 17.38 9.90 -2.13
N PHE A 77 17.17 8.81 -2.88
CA PHE A 77 18.24 7.87 -3.22
C PHE A 77 18.94 8.20 -4.55
N ILE A 78 18.19 8.60 -5.59
CA ILE A 78 18.73 8.84 -6.93
C ILE A 78 19.53 10.15 -6.98
N VAL A 79 19.05 11.21 -6.35
CA VAL A 79 19.73 12.51 -6.44
C VAL A 79 21.12 12.47 -5.78
N PRO A 80 21.30 11.96 -4.55
CA PRO A 80 22.62 11.88 -3.94
C PRO A 80 23.57 10.94 -4.67
N THR A 81 23.06 9.82 -5.21
CA THR A 81 23.89 8.88 -5.98
C THR A 81 24.38 9.49 -7.29
N ALA A 82 23.52 10.22 -8.00
CA ALA A 82 23.91 10.97 -9.19
C ALA A 82 24.92 12.09 -8.88
N ILE A 83 24.69 12.87 -7.81
CA ILE A 83 25.62 13.92 -7.38
C ILE A 83 26.98 13.31 -7.01
N ALA A 84 27.01 12.23 -6.22
CA ALA A 84 28.24 11.55 -5.85
C ALA A 84 29.00 11.04 -7.08
N ALA A 85 28.30 10.43 -8.05
CA ALA A 85 28.91 9.99 -9.31
C ALA A 85 29.53 11.16 -10.09
N LEU A 86 28.84 12.31 -10.17
CA LEU A 86 29.37 13.51 -10.81
C LEU A 86 30.61 14.04 -10.09
N LEU A 87 30.62 14.07 -8.75
CA LEU A 87 31.78 14.50 -7.98
C LEU A 87 32.97 13.56 -8.17
N ILE A 88 32.74 12.24 -8.17
CA ILE A 88 33.78 11.25 -8.44
C ILE A 88 34.33 11.41 -9.86
N TYR A 89 33.45 11.59 -10.86
CA TYR A 89 33.87 11.84 -12.23
C TYR A 89 34.72 13.12 -12.36
N ARG A 90 34.31 14.20 -11.69
CA ARG A 90 35.07 15.45 -11.63
C ARG A 90 36.44 15.26 -10.97
N ALA A 91 36.49 14.53 -9.86
CA ALA A 91 37.74 14.22 -9.17
C ALA A 91 38.69 13.40 -10.06
N TYR A 92 38.16 12.36 -10.72
CA TYR A 92 38.90 11.53 -11.66
C TYR A 92 39.44 12.33 -12.85
N PHE A 93 38.63 13.23 -13.43
CA PHE A 93 39.08 14.08 -14.52
C PHE A 93 40.14 15.11 -14.05
N SER A 94 39.99 15.66 -12.85
CA SER A 94 40.96 16.59 -12.26
C SER A 94 42.32 15.94 -12.04
N THR A 95 42.37 14.72 -11.51
CA THR A 95 43.64 14.00 -11.34
C THR A 95 44.28 13.62 -12.67
N ALA A 96 43.49 13.24 -13.68
CA ALA A 96 43.97 13.02 -15.03
C ALA A 96 44.58 14.28 -15.66
N TYR A 97 43.94 15.44 -15.45
CA TYR A 97 44.45 16.73 -15.92
C TYR A 97 45.72 17.15 -15.17
N SER A 98 45.77 16.94 -13.85
CA SER A 98 46.96 17.22 -13.04
C SER A 98 48.16 16.34 -13.43
N GLY A 99 47.92 15.04 -13.68
CA GLY A 99 48.95 14.14 -14.21
C GLY A 99 49.43 14.54 -15.61
N ALA A 100 48.53 15.02 -16.48
CA ALA A 100 48.89 15.53 -17.80
C ALA A 100 49.71 16.83 -17.73
N ILE A 101 49.37 17.75 -16.81
CA ILE A 101 50.14 18.98 -16.57
C ILE A 101 51.57 18.64 -16.09
N ILE A 102 51.70 17.73 -15.12
CA ILE A 102 53.01 17.29 -14.60
C ILE A 102 53.84 16.63 -15.71
N ALA A 103 53.23 15.80 -16.56
CA ALA A 103 53.90 15.19 -17.70
C ALA A 103 54.39 16.22 -18.73
N VAL A 104 53.59 17.27 -18.99
CA VAL A 104 53.97 18.38 -19.88
C VAL A 104 55.09 19.22 -19.27
N GLU A 105 55.06 19.54 -17.98
CA GLU A 105 56.14 20.28 -17.30
C GLU A 105 57.47 19.52 -17.32
N HIS A 106 57.45 18.21 -17.07
CA HIS A 106 58.65 17.36 -17.17
C HIS A 106 59.17 17.26 -18.61
N ALA A 107 58.28 17.23 -19.61
CA ALA A 107 58.69 17.24 -21.02
C ALA A 107 59.29 18.58 -21.43
N VAL A 108 58.72 19.70 -21.00
CA VAL A 108 59.22 21.05 -21.30
C VAL A 108 60.56 21.30 -20.62
N THR A 109 60.70 20.96 -19.33
CA THR A 109 61.98 21.10 -18.61
C THR A 109 63.06 20.20 -19.20
N GLY A 110 62.74 18.94 -19.55
CA GLY A 110 63.66 18.05 -20.26
C GLY A 110 64.10 18.62 -21.61
N LEU A 111 63.18 19.19 -22.38
CA LEU A 111 63.49 19.82 -23.68
C LEU A 111 64.37 21.07 -23.52
N THR A 112 64.11 21.91 -22.52
CA THR A 112 64.95 23.11 -22.25
C THR A 112 66.38 22.77 -21.87
N LEU A 113 66.60 21.68 -21.13
CA LEU A 113 67.95 21.23 -20.75
C LEU A 113 68.75 20.70 -21.95
N ILE A 114 68.07 20.07 -22.93
CA ILE A 114 68.68 19.62 -24.18
C ILE A 114 69.11 20.82 -25.04
N PHE A 115 68.32 21.90 -25.07
CA PHE A 115 68.66 23.12 -25.81
C PHE A 115 69.68 24.03 -25.11
N SER A 116 69.83 23.94 -23.78
CA SER A 116 70.90 24.65 -23.04
C SER A 116 72.23 23.91 -23.00
N GLY A 117 72.31 22.72 -23.61
CA GLY A 117 73.48 21.82 -23.58
C GLY A 117 73.99 21.45 -24.97
N ILE A 118 74.28 22.45 -25.82
CA ILE A 118 75.06 22.30 -27.06
C ILE A 118 76.03 23.51 -27.07
N PRO A 119 77.34 23.28 -27.32
CA PRO A 119 78.47 23.85 -26.57
C PRO A 119 78.79 25.33 -26.82
#